data_AF-A0A6N8XM94-F1
#
_entry.id   AF-A0A6N8XM94-F1
#
_cell.length_a   1.000
_cell.length_b   1.000
_cell.length_c   1.000
_cell.angle_alpha   90.00
_cell.angle_beta   90.00
_cell.angle_gamma   90.00
#
_symmetry.space_group_name_H-M   'P 1'
#
loop_
_entity.id
_entity.type
_entity.pdbx_description
1 polymer ?
#
loop_
_entity_poly.entity_id
_entity_poly.type
_entity_poly.pdbx_seq_one_letter_code
_entity_poly.pdbx_strand_id
1 'polypeptide(L)' 'MKTTVDIPDRELEDAIRFTKARTKREAVVGAIADFNRRMRMAELAGYAGTCENLMTPEELQARRRGA' A
#
# COMPACT_ATOMS: atom_id res chain seq x y z
N MET A 1 -11.49 15.60 3.62
CA MET A 1 -10.80 16.89 3.83
C MET A 1 -10.26 17.40 2.49
N LYS A 2 -10.34 18.70 2.23
CA LYS A 2 -9.75 19.33 1.03
C LYS A 2 -8.42 19.98 1.47
N THR A 3 -7.36 19.71 0.73
CA THR A 3 -6.02 20.23 0.99
C THR A 3 -5.50 20.88 -0.29
N THR A 4 -4.87 22.04 -0.16
CA THR A 4 -4.19 22.73 -1.25
C THR A 4 -2.70 22.53 -1.08
N VAL A 5 -2.03 22.05 -2.13
CA VAL A 5 -0.58 21.82 -2.17
C VAL A 5 -0.05 22.29 -3.51
N ASP A 6 1.11 22.93 -3.50
CA ASP A 6 1.84 23.29 -4.71
C ASP A 6 2.68 22.09 -5.15
N ILE A 7 2.49 21.64 -6.39
CA ILE A 7 3.17 20.47 -6.96
C ILE A 7 3.91 20.93 -8.21
N PRO A 8 5.22 20.64 -8.36
CA PRO A 8 5.94 20.93 -9.59
C PRO A 8 5.26 20.26 -10.80
N ASP A 9 5.18 20.96 -11.93
CA ASP A 9 4.45 20.47 -13.11
C ASP A 9 4.96 19.11 -13.59
N ARG A 10 6.27 18.91 -13.60
CA ARG A 10 6.91 17.64 -14.00
C ARG A 10 6.50 16.47 -13.10
N GLU A 11 6.45 16.69 -11.79
CA GLU A 11 6.05 15.66 -10.82
C GLU A 11 4.58 15.31 -10.98
N LEU A 12 3.72 16.31 -11.27
CA LEU A 12 2.31 16.08 -11.53
C LEU A 12 2.08 15.31 -12.84
N GLU A 13 2.84 15.64 -13.90
CA GLU A 13 2.81 14.91 -15.18
C GLU A 13 3.22 13.45 -15.00
N ASP A 14 4.30 13.19 -14.27
CA ASP A 14 4.74 11.83 -13.97
C ASP A 14 3.73 11.07 -13.11
N ALA A 15 3.14 11.73 -12.10
CA ALA A 15 2.06 11.13 -11.32
C ALA A 15 0.88 10.72 -12.21
N ILE A 16 0.45 11.57 -13.14
CA ILE A 16 -0.63 11.25 -14.10
C ILE A 16 -0.21 10.08 -15.00
N ARG A 17 1.02 10.10 -15.53
CA ARG A 17 1.55 9.05 -16.41
C ARG A 17 1.61 7.70 -15.73
N PHE A 18 2.15 7.63 -14.51
CA PHE A 18 2.33 6.39 -13.76
C PHE A 18 1.03 5.83 -13.22
N THR A 19 0.12 6.69 -12.77
CA THR A 19 -1.20 6.26 -12.29
C THR A 19 -2.21 6.02 -13.41
N LYS A 20 -1.92 6.50 -14.63
CA LYS A 20 -2.85 6.52 -15.78
C LYS A 20 -4.18 7.22 -15.45
N ALA A 21 -4.13 8.18 -14.54
CA ALA A 21 -5.30 8.90 -14.06
C ALA A 21 -5.88 9.83 -15.14
N ARG A 22 -7.19 10.03 -15.10
CA ARG A 22 -7.91 10.95 -16.01
C ARG A 22 -7.91 12.38 -15.49
N THR A 23 -7.63 12.57 -14.20
CA THR A 23 -7.65 13.90 -13.55
C THR A 23 -6.43 14.07 -12.64
N LYS A 24 -6.01 15.34 -12.45
CA LYS A 24 -4.93 15.71 -11.51
C LYS A 24 -5.18 15.17 -10.09
N ARG A 25 -6.42 15.28 -9.62
CA ARG A 25 -6.82 14.78 -8.29
C ARG A 25 -6.65 13.27 -8.18
N GLU A 26 -7.13 12.52 -9.17
CA GLU A 26 -7.04 11.06 -9.20
C GLU A 26 -5.56 10.61 -9.20
N ALA A 27 -4.71 11.29 -9.96
CA ALA A 27 -3.27 11.02 -9.98
C ALA A 27 -2.63 11.17 -8.60
N VAL A 28 -2.88 12.31 -7.94
CA VAL A 28 -2.31 12.62 -6.62
C VAL A 28 -2.83 11.65 -5.56
N VAL A 29 -4.15 11.38 -5.54
CA VAL A 29 -4.74 10.42 -4.59
C VAL A 29 -4.19 9.02 -4.81
N GLY A 30 -4.03 8.59 -6.06
CA GLY A 30 -3.46 7.29 -6.42
C GLY A 30 -2.00 7.17 -5.97
N ALA A 31 -1.18 8.19 -6.22
CA ALA A 31 0.21 8.23 -5.80
C ALA A 31 0.36 8.15 -4.27
N ILE A 32 -0.45 8.90 -3.52
CA ILE A 32 -0.46 8.86 -2.05
C ILE A 32 -0.88 7.49 -1.53
N ALA A 33 -1.92 6.88 -2.12
CA ALA A 33 -2.39 5.57 -1.71
C ALA A 33 -1.34 4.48 -1.94
N ASP A 34 -0.67 4.51 -3.09
CA ASP A 34 0.39 3.56 -3.42
C ASP A 34 1.63 3.74 -2.54
N PHE A 35 2.06 4.98 -2.30
CA PHE A 35 3.14 5.28 -1.36
C PHE A 35 2.84 4.72 0.03
N ASN A 36 1.66 5.02 0.58
CA ASN A 36 1.27 4.52 1.89
C ASN A 36 1.18 3.00 1.94
N ARG A 37 0.72 2.35 0.86
CA ARG A 37 0.73 0.89 0.76
C ARG A 37 2.16 0.34 0.86
N ARG A 38 3.11 0.91 0.12
CA ARG A 38 4.53 0.51 0.17
C ARG A 38 5.13 0.71 1.56
N MET A 39 4.84 1.84 2.21
CA MET A 39 5.33 2.12 3.56
C MET A 39 4.78 1.13 4.59
N ARG A 40 3.48 0.80 4.52
CA ARG A 40 2.90 -0.25 5.38
C ARG A 40 3.54 -1.61 5.14
N MET A 41 3.85 -1.97 3.89
CA MET A 41 4.55 -3.23 3.61
C MET A 41 5.97 -3.23 4.16
N ALA A 42 6.69 -2.11 4.07
CA ALA A 42 8.02 -1.95 4.65
C ALA A 42 7.98 -2.07 6.18
N GLU A 43 6.96 -1.50 6.83
CA GLU A 43 6.74 -1.62 8.26
C GLU A 43 6.47 -3.09 8.66
N LEU A 44 5.63 -3.81 7.89
CA LEU A 44 5.37 -5.23 8.13
C LEU A 44 6.62 -6.10 8.05
N ALA A 45 7.58 -5.77 7.17
CA ALA A 45 8.84 -6.48 7.09
C ALA A 45 9.64 -6.39 8.41
N GLY A 46 9.49 -5.31 9.18
CA GLY A 46 10.10 -5.16 10.51
C GLY A 46 9.57 -6.13 11.56
N TYR A 47 8.37 -6.68 11.37
CA TYR A 47 7.77 -7.69 12.26
C TYR A 47 8.12 -9.14 11.85
N ALA A 48 8.95 -9.33 10.82
CA ALA A 48 9.38 -10.66 10.42
C ALA A 48 10.16 -11.33 11.56
N GLY A 49 9.67 -12.49 12.01
CA GLY A 49 10.26 -13.25 13.12
C GLY A 49 9.84 -12.80 14.52
N THR A 50 9.03 -11.74 14.67
CA THR A 50 8.51 -11.31 15.99
C THR A 50 7.14 -11.91 16.31
N CYS A 51 6.50 -12.57 15.36
CA CYS A 51 5.16 -13.12 15.52
C CYS A 51 5.19 -14.53 16.14
N GLU A 52 5.52 -14.62 17.44
CA GLU A 52 5.68 -15.89 18.16
C GLU A 52 4.42 -16.78 18.21
N ASN A 53 3.24 -16.16 18.20
CA ASN A 53 1.95 -16.86 18.29
C ASN A 53 1.23 -17.01 16.94
N LEU A 54 1.93 -16.75 15.82
CA LEU A 54 1.32 -16.90 14.51
C LEU A 54 1.30 -18.38 14.12
N MET A 55 0.11 -18.86 13.77
CA MET A 55 -0.11 -20.23 13.34
C MET A 55 0.70 -20.54 12.08
N THR A 56 1.37 -21.69 12.09
CA THR A 56 2.11 -22.21 10.93
C THR A 56 1.14 -22.61 9.80
N PRO A 57 1.61 -22.66 8.54
CA PRO A 57 0.81 -23.15 7.43
C PRO A 57 0.19 -24.54 7.66
N GLU A 58 0.92 -25.44 8.31
CA GLU A 58 0.51 -26.80 8.63
C GLU A 58 -0.64 -26.83 9.64
N GLU A 59 -0.53 -26.06 10.73
CA GLU A 59 -1.58 -25.91 11.73
C GLU A 59 -2.87 -25.31 11.13
N LEU A 60 -2.73 -24.33 10.23
CA LEU A 60 -3.87 -23.73 9.52
C LEU A 60 -4.56 -24.75 8.61
N GLN A 61 -3.77 -25.57 7.91
CA GLN A 61 -4.30 -26.57 7.00
C GLN A 61 -5.00 -27.71 7.74
N ALA A 62 -4.47 -28.11 8.90
CA ALA A 62 -5.12 -29.09 9.79
C ALA A 62 -6.49 -28.58 10.26
N ARG A 63 -6.61 -27.31 10.66
CA ARG A 63 -7.89 -26.69 11.03
C ARG A 63 -8.90 -26.66 9.87
N ARG A 64 -8.46 -26.35 8.65
CA ARG A 64 -9.34 -26.30 7.47
C ARG A 64 -9.86 -27.65 7.02
N ARG A 65 -9.13 -28.74 7.28
CA ARG A 65 -9.56 -30.11 6.94
C ARG A 65 -10.48 -30.73 7.99
N GLY A 66 -10.54 -30.15 9.19
CA GLY A 66 -11.42 -30.57 10.28
C GLY A 66 -12.71 -29.75 10.41
N ALA A 67 -13.04 -28.93 9.40
CA ALA A 67 -14.26 -28.11 9.32
C ALA A 67 -15.15 -28.59 8.16
#